data_AF-A0AA42VIU6-F1
#
_entry.id   AF-A0AA42VIU6-F1
#
_cell.length_a   1.000
_cell.length_b   1.000
_cell.length_c   1.000
_cell.angle_alpha   90.00
_cell.angle_beta   90.00
_cell.angle_gamma   90.00
#
_symmetry.space_group_name_H-M   'P 1'
#
loop_
_entity.id
_entity.type
_entity.pdbx_description
1 polymer ?
#
loop_
_entity_poly.entity_id
_entity_poly.type
_entity_poly.pdbx_seq_one_letter_code
_entity_poly.pdbx_strand_id
1 'polypeptide(L)'
;MRRHSVAVILAAALPLCGFGSCSKAQKPEIPQTVYVTVERTVAVPAPLTARCPVKRAVARTIESVVSAYNANVLSLEQCNSQLGAIEKLAPANEQKQVKP
;
A
#
# COMPACT_ATOMS: atom_id res chain seq x y z
N MET A 1 0.41 74.70 21.56
CA MET A 1 -0.23 73.37 21.51
C MET A 1 0.11 72.64 20.20
N ARG A 2 1.38 72.26 19.96
CA ARG A 2 1.81 71.57 18.72
C ARG A 2 2.65 70.30 18.95
N ARG A 3 2.95 69.96 20.20
CA ARG A 3 3.81 68.82 20.58
C ARG A 3 3.05 67.55 20.92
N HIS A 4 1.72 67.59 21.00
CA HIS A 4 0.90 66.43 21.35
C HIS A 4 0.40 65.67 20.13
N SER A 5 0.40 66.29 18.94
CA SER A 5 -0.03 65.65 17.69
C SER A 5 1.00 64.67 17.14
N VAL A 6 2.30 64.89 17.38
CA VAL A 6 3.39 64.03 16.86
C VAL A 6 3.55 62.74 17.68
N ALA A 7 3.31 62.80 18.99
CA ALA A 7 3.41 61.65 19.88
C ALA A 7 2.30 60.60 19.63
N VAL A 8 1.11 61.04 19.23
CA VAL A 8 -0.02 60.15 18.91
C VAL A 8 0.21 59.38 17.61
N ILE A 9 0.87 60.01 16.62
CA ILE A 9 1.16 59.36 15.33
C ILE A 9 2.24 58.27 15.48
N LEU A 10 3.25 58.50 16.34
CA LEU A 10 4.30 57.51 16.61
C LEU A 10 3.80 56.32 17.45
N ALA A 11 2.88 56.54 18.40
CA ALA A 11 2.25 55.46 19.16
C ALA A 11 1.30 54.59 18.32
N ALA A 12 0.71 55.16 17.25
CA ALA A 12 -0.17 54.43 16.32
C ALA A 12 0.59 53.66 15.23
N ALA A 13 1.88 53.96 14.99
CA ALA A 13 2.71 53.27 13.98
C ALA A 13 3.48 52.05 14.54
N LEU A 14 3.68 51.97 15.85
CA LEU A 14 4.36 50.84 16.51
C LEU A 14 3.62 49.48 16.49
N PRO A 15 2.26 49.39 16.48
CA PRO A 15 1.60 48.08 16.42
C PRO A 15 1.58 47.48 15.01
N LEU A 16 1.88 48.27 13.96
CA LEU A 16 1.93 47.79 12.58
C LEU A 16 3.26 47.06 12.25
N CYS A 17 4.27 47.20 13.10
CA CYS A 17 5.54 46.46 13.01
C CYS A 17 5.55 45.18 13.87
N GLY A 18 4.42 44.76 14.44
CA GLY A 18 4.39 43.75 15.51
C GLY A 18 3.41 42.58 15.36
N PHE A 19 2.68 42.44 14.25
CA PHE A 19 1.79 41.29 14.05
C PHE A 19 2.49 40.14 13.32
N GLY A 20 2.97 39.17 14.12
CA GLY A 20 2.99 37.74 13.82
C GLY A 20 3.63 37.34 12.50
N SER A 21 4.95 37.20 12.43
CA SER A 21 5.64 35.97 12.82
C SER A 21 4.98 34.68 12.31
N CYS A 22 5.74 34.02 11.44
CA CYS A 22 5.66 32.61 11.06
C CYS A 22 4.43 32.17 10.26
N SER A 23 4.61 32.09 8.94
CA SER A 23 4.09 30.99 8.14
C SER A 23 4.27 29.71 8.96
N LYS A 24 3.20 29.19 9.56
CA LYS A 24 3.28 27.90 10.23
C LYS A 24 3.65 26.89 9.14
N ALA A 25 4.90 26.47 9.15
CA ALA A 25 5.32 25.24 8.51
C ALA A 25 4.58 24.11 9.22
N GLN A 26 3.33 23.89 8.81
CA GLN A 26 2.56 22.74 9.23
C GLN A 26 3.25 21.55 8.57
N LYS A 27 4.22 20.97 9.29
CA LYS A 27 4.89 19.75 8.86
C LYS A 27 3.78 18.71 8.63
N PRO A 28 3.68 18.11 7.43
CA PRO A 28 2.71 17.05 7.19
C PRO A 28 2.91 15.99 8.26
N GLU A 29 1.86 15.72 9.03
CA GLU A 29 1.91 14.68 10.05
C GLU A 29 2.05 13.34 9.32
N ILE A 30 3.19 12.69 9.50
CA ILE A 30 3.45 11.39 8.87
C ILE A 30 2.45 10.42 9.50
N PRO A 31 1.62 9.73 8.70
CA PRO A 31 0.60 8.85 9.25
C PRO A 31 1.24 7.77 10.12
N GLN A 32 0.62 7.51 11.26
CA GLN A 32 1.09 6.51 12.21
C GLN A 32 1.04 5.13 11.55
N THR A 33 2.12 4.36 11.69
CA THR A 33 2.17 2.96 11.26
C THR A 33 1.12 2.16 12.03
N VAL A 34 0.07 1.72 11.34
CA VAL A 34 -0.99 0.88 11.91
C VAL A 34 -0.51 -0.57 11.88
N TYR A 35 -0.27 -1.15 13.06
CA TYR A 35 0.00 -2.58 13.20
C TYR A 35 -1.32 -3.33 13.30
N VAL A 36 -1.58 -4.21 12.34
CA VAL A 36 -2.77 -5.08 12.34
C VAL A 36 -2.40 -6.38 13.05
N THR A 37 -3.16 -6.73 14.09
CA THR A 37 -3.01 -8.03 14.77
C THR A 37 -3.52 -9.13 13.85
N VAL A 38 -2.62 -10.03 13.44
CA VAL A 38 -2.98 -11.23 12.69
C VAL A 38 -3.70 -12.18 13.65
N GLU A 39 -4.98 -12.47 13.40
CA GLU A 39 -5.80 -13.24 14.34
C GLU A 39 -5.36 -14.70 14.46
N ARG A 40 -4.98 -15.34 13.33
CA ARG A 40 -4.45 -16.71 13.31
C ARG A 40 -3.51 -16.95 12.13
N THR A 41 -2.43 -17.66 12.39
CA THR A 41 -1.56 -18.23 11.34
C THR A 41 -1.99 -19.67 11.07
N VAL A 42 -2.69 -19.89 9.95
CA VAL A 42 -3.00 -21.26 9.49
C VAL A 42 -1.77 -21.86 8.81
N ALA A 43 -1.24 -22.94 9.38
CA ALA A 43 -0.13 -23.66 8.76
C ALA A 43 -0.65 -24.38 7.51
N VAL A 44 -0.22 -23.95 6.32
CA VAL A 44 -0.56 -24.63 5.07
C VAL A 44 0.23 -25.94 5.01
N PRO A 45 -0.43 -27.09 4.75
CA PRO A 45 0.27 -28.34 4.55
C PRO A 45 1.34 -28.22 3.44
N ALA A 46 2.58 -28.61 3.74
CA ALA A 46 3.71 -28.61 2.82
C ALA A 46 3.45 -29.18 1.41
N PRO A 47 2.63 -30.24 1.22
CA PRO A 47 2.33 -30.73 -0.14
C PRO A 47 1.46 -29.79 -0.97
N LEU A 48 0.72 -28.85 -0.35
CA LEU A 48 -0.11 -27.87 -1.04
C LEU A 48 0.69 -26.62 -1.45
N THR A 49 1.84 -26.37 -0.81
CA THR A 49 2.76 -25.27 -1.16
C THR A 49 3.89 -25.71 -2.10
N ALA A 50 3.84 -26.94 -2.62
CA ALA A 50 4.85 -27.45 -3.53
C ALA A 50 4.94 -26.56 -4.78
N ARG A 51 6.16 -26.26 -5.24
CA ARG A 51 6.37 -25.38 -6.39
C ARG A 51 5.85 -26.05 -7.66
N CYS A 52 4.97 -25.34 -8.38
CA CYS A 52 4.46 -25.73 -9.68
C CYS A 52 5.58 -25.81 -10.73
N PRO A 53 5.82 -26.98 -11.37
CA PRO A 53 6.80 -27.10 -12.44
C PRO A 53 6.24 -26.51 -13.74
N VAL A 54 6.41 -25.20 -13.96
CA VAL A 54 5.97 -24.51 -15.17
C VAL A 54 7.13 -24.38 -16.16
N LYS A 55 6.97 -24.94 -17.37
CA LYS A 55 7.88 -24.72 -18.51
C LYS A 55 7.61 -23.36 -19.15
N ARG A 56 8.66 -22.58 -19.40
CA ARG A 56 8.54 -21.30 -20.12
C ARG A 56 8.87 -21.48 -21.59
N ALA A 57 8.23 -20.67 -22.44
CA ALA A 57 8.60 -20.56 -23.85
C ALA A 57 10.04 -20.07 -23.96
N VAL A 58 10.84 -20.76 -24.78
CA VAL A 58 12.26 -20.43 -24.99
C VAL A 58 12.43 -19.22 -25.92
N ALA A 59 11.45 -18.99 -26.80
CA ALA A 59 11.42 -17.88 -27.74
C ALA A 59 10.09 -17.13 -27.66
N ARG A 60 10.00 -15.99 -28.37
CA ARG A 60 8.74 -15.23 -28.53
C ARG A 60 8.05 -15.60 -29.85
N THR A 61 7.96 -16.89 -30.16
CA THR A 61 7.24 -17.38 -31.34
C THR A 61 6.00 -18.15 -30.91
N ILE A 62 4.98 -18.19 -31.78
CA ILE A 62 3.69 -18.85 -31.49
C ILE A 62 3.92 -20.32 -31.14
N GLU A 63 4.78 -21.02 -31.89
CA GLU A 63 5.07 -22.44 -31.73
C GLU A 63 5.73 -22.72 -30.36
N SER A 64 6.64 -21.84 -29.93
CA SER A 64 7.31 -21.96 -28.64
C SER A 64 6.37 -21.66 -27.46
N VAL A 65 5.40 -20.78 -27.65
CA VAL A 65 4.37 -20.47 -26.64
C VAL A 65 3.37 -21.61 -26.53
N VAL A 66 2.86 -22.12 -27.65
CA VAL A 66 1.89 -23.22 -27.68
C VAL A 66 2.50 -24.50 -27.14
N SER A 67 3.74 -24.84 -27.51
CA SER A 67 4.44 -26.03 -26.98
C SER A 67 4.69 -25.93 -25.47
N ALA A 68 5.11 -24.76 -24.97
CA ALA A 68 5.27 -24.54 -23.54
C ALA A 68 3.92 -24.62 -22.81
N TYR A 69 2.85 -24.03 -23.38
CA TYR A 69 1.50 -24.06 -22.82
C TYR A 69 0.98 -25.50 -22.72
N ASN A 70 1.03 -26.25 -23.82
CA ASN A 70 0.57 -27.65 -23.87
C ASN A 70 1.33 -28.52 -22.87
N ALA A 71 2.63 -28.29 -22.70
CA ALA A 71 3.44 -29.02 -21.71
C ALA A 71 3.09 -28.66 -20.25
N ASN A 72 2.34 -27.58 -20.01
CA ASN A 72 1.97 -27.10 -18.67
C ASN A 72 0.53 -27.38 -18.27
N VAL A 73 -0.37 -27.79 -19.17
CA VAL A 73 -1.82 -27.92 -18.87
C VAL A 73 -2.05 -28.74 -17.59
N LEU A 74 -1.48 -29.94 -17.51
CA LEU A 74 -1.61 -30.81 -16.33
C LEU A 74 -1.01 -30.19 -15.05
N SER A 75 0.13 -29.50 -15.18
CA SER A 75 0.76 -28.83 -14.05
C SER A 75 -0.08 -27.65 -13.52
N LEU A 76 -0.75 -26.93 -14.42
CA LEU A 76 -1.62 -25.81 -14.08
C LEU A 76 -2.89 -26.30 -13.39
N GLU A 77 -3.50 -27.37 -13.89
CA GLU A 77 -4.67 -28.02 -13.25
C GLU A 77 -4.36 -28.47 -11.83
N GLN A 78 -3.23 -29.15 -11.64
CA GLN A 78 -2.78 -29.60 -10.32
C GLN A 78 -2.56 -28.41 -9.37
N CYS A 79 -1.93 -27.34 -9.85
CA CYS A 79 -1.68 -26.15 -9.05
C CYS A 79 -2.96 -25.39 -8.69
N ASN A 80 -3.91 -25.28 -9.63
CA ASN A 80 -5.20 -24.69 -9.35
C ASN A 80 -5.99 -25.52 -8.33
N SER A 81 -5.89 -26.85 -8.38
CA SER A 81 -6.48 -27.74 -7.38
C SER A 81 -5.87 -27.54 -5.99
N GLN A 82 -4.53 -27.42 -5.90
CA GLN A 82 -3.83 -27.14 -4.65
C GLN A 82 -4.23 -25.78 -4.06
N LEU A 83 -4.28 -24.72 -4.88
CA LEU A 83 -4.73 -23.39 -4.45
C LEU A 83 -6.17 -23.42 -3.94
N GLY A 84 -7.09 -24.06 -4.66
CA GLY A 84 -8.48 -24.21 -4.21
C GLY A 84 -8.59 -25.01 -2.90
N ALA A 85 -7.69 -25.97 -2.65
CA ALA A 85 -7.62 -26.66 -1.36
C ALA A 85 -7.13 -25.74 -0.24
N ILE A 86 -6.15 -24.87 -0.50
CA ILE A 86 -5.67 -23.86 0.45
C ILE A 86 -6.78 -22.84 0.76
N GLU A 87 -7.51 -22.37 -0.24
CA GLU A 87 -8.62 -21.43 -0.07
C GLU A 87 -9.74 -22.02 0.80
N LYS A 88 -10.01 -23.32 0.68
CA LYS A 88 -10.99 -24.01 1.54
C LYS A 88 -10.53 -24.16 3.00
N LEU A 89 -9.22 -24.12 3.24
CA LEU A 89 -8.65 -24.08 4.59
C LEU A 89 -8.70 -22.67 5.18
N ALA A 90 -8.88 -21.63 4.35
CA ALA A 90 -9.07 -20.26 4.82
C ALA A 90 -10.53 -20.05 5.27
N PRO A 91 -10.76 -19.42 6.44
CA PRO A 91 -12.11 -19.13 6.90
C PRO A 91 -12.78 -18.09 5.97
N ALA A 92 -14.04 -18.33 5.62
CA ALA A 92 -14.83 -17.55 4.64
C ALA A 92 -14.97 -16.04 4.93
N ASN A 93 -14.52 -15.56 6.10
CA ASN A 93 -14.67 -14.18 6.55
C ASN A 93 -13.44 -13.27 6.27
N GLU A 94 -12.32 -13.81 5.77
CA GLU A 94 -11.07 -13.04 5.59
C GLU A 94 -10.88 -12.48 4.16
N GLN A 95 -11.73 -12.84 3.20
CA GLN A 95 -11.62 -12.38 1.80
C GLN A 95 -12.14 -10.95 1.55
N LYS A 96 -12.59 -10.23 2.59
CA LYS A 96 -13.36 -8.97 2.42
C LYS A 96 -12.56 -7.67 2.40
N GLN A 97 -11.23 -7.69 2.48
CA GLN A 97 -10.42 -6.47 2.37
C GLN A 97 -9.12 -6.69 1.58
N VAL A 98 -9.24 -6.72 0.26
CA VAL A 98 -8.17 -6.19 -0.60
C VAL A 98 -8.79 -5.04 -1.35
N LYS A 99 -8.66 -3.83 -0.79
CA LYS A 99 -9.07 -2.58 -1.46
C LYS A 99 -8.03 -2.28 -2.55
N PRO A 100 -8.46 -1.89 -3.76
CA PRO A 100 -7.56 -1.58 -4.89
C PRO A 100 -6.60 -0.42 -4.58
#